data_AF-N8XAV1-F1
#
_entry.id   AF-N8XAV1-F1
#
_cell.length_a   1.000
_cell.length_b   1.000
_cell.length_c   1.000
_cell.angle_alpha   90.00
_cell.angle_beta   90.00
_cell.angle_gamma   90.00
#
_symmetry.space_group_name_H-M   'P 1'
#
loop_
_entity.id
_entity.type
_entity.pdbx_description
1 polymer ?
#
loop_
_entity_poly.entity_id
_entity_poly.type
_entity_poly.pdbx_seq_one_letter_code
_entity_poly.pdbx_strand_id
1 'polypeptide(L)' 'MGLEVLTGLVEDPKRPNNYIDGDILESKTAKTYKGKAGLSPDGKRLFMHGYVGISALGRTVVWTRTDSASS' A
#
# COMPACT_ATOMS: atom_id res chain seq x y z
N MET A 1 -7.50 -10.59 -17.33
CA MET A 1 -6.58 -9.43 -17.30
C MET A 1 -6.75 -8.71 -15.96
N GLY A 2 -5.68 -8.14 -15.41
CA GLY A 2 -5.68 -7.47 -14.11
C GLY A 2 -5.36 -5.99 -14.22
N LEU A 3 -5.70 -5.22 -13.18
CA LEU A 3 -5.31 -3.82 -13.03
C LEU A 3 -4.19 -3.72 -12.00
N GLU A 4 -3.11 -3.05 -12.38
CA GLU A 4 -2.03 -2.72 -11.45
C GLU A 4 -2.45 -1.52 -10.60
N VAL A 5 -2.84 -1.78 -9.34
CA VAL A 5 -3.41 -0.76 -8.44
C VAL A 5 -2.40 -0.14 -7.49
N LEU A 6 -1.20 -0.71 -7.38
CA LEU A 6 -0.16 -0.30 -6.45
C LEU A 6 1.21 -0.55 -7.08
N THR A 7 2.01 0.50 -7.18
CA THR A 7 3.33 0.46 -7.80
C THR A 7 4.36 1.20 -6.96
N GLY A 8 5.64 0.99 -7.23
CA GLY A 8 6.72 1.88 -6.75
C GLY A 8 7.07 1.76 -5.26
N LEU A 9 6.48 0.85 -4.51
CA LEU A 9 6.88 0.63 -3.11
C LEU A 9 8.34 0.19 -3.01
N VAL A 10 9.10 0.89 -2.19
CA VAL A 10 10.49 0.56 -1.82
C VAL A 10 10.56 0.43 -0.31
N GLU A 11 11.28 -0.58 0.20
CA GLU A 11 11.47 -0.72 1.64
C GLU A 11 12.27 0.46 2.21
N ASP A 12 11.82 0.99 3.35
CA ASP A 12 12.48 2.08 4.06
C ASP A 12 13.80 1.57 4.66
N PRO A 13 14.96 2.10 4.25
CA PRO A 13 16.26 1.63 4.72
C PRO A 13 16.48 1.85 6.22
N LYS A 14 15.67 2.68 6.87
CA LYS A 14 15.74 2.97 8.31
C LYS A 14 14.72 2.17 9.12
N ARG A 15 13.70 1.59 8.48
CA ARG A 15 12.55 0.99 9.16
C ARG A 15 12.14 -0.29 8.44
N PRO A 16 12.72 -1.44 8.82
CA PRO A 16 12.34 -2.74 8.28
C PRO A 16 10.81 -2.93 8.30
N ASN A 17 10.28 -3.63 7.30
CA ASN A 17 8.84 -3.85 7.12
C ASN A 17 8.01 -2.58 6.88
N ASN A 18 8.63 -1.41 6.66
CA ASN A 18 7.93 -0.22 6.21
C ASN A 18 8.35 0.08 4.79
N TYR A 19 7.41 0.55 3.98
CA TYR A 19 7.60 0.80 2.57
C TYR A 19 7.14 2.21 2.23
N ILE A 20 7.90 2.88 1.38
CA ILE A 20 7.74 4.28 0.96
C ILE A 20 7.67 4.39 -0.56
N ASP A 21 7.42 5.60 -1.05
CA ASP A 21 7.40 5.97 -2.48
C ASP A 21 6.36 5.25 -3.35
N GLY A 22 5.37 4.62 -2.74
CA GLY A 22 4.29 3.97 -3.45
C GLY A 22 3.37 4.95 -4.19
N ASP A 23 2.78 4.47 -5.27
CA ASP A 23 1.70 5.13 -6.00
C ASP A 23 0.49 4.18 -6.07
N ILE A 24 -0.70 4.71 -5.77
CA ILE A 24 -1.97 3.97 -5.71
C ILE A 24 -2.90 4.48 -6.79
N LEU A 25 -3.30 3.60 -7.72
CA LEU A 25 -4.26 3.91 -8.77
C LEU A 25 -5.68 3.58 -8.32
N GLU A 26 -6.56 4.58 -8.31
CA GLU A 26 -7.99 4.39 -8.08
C GLU A 26 -8.70 4.02 -9.40
N SER A 27 -9.18 2.78 -9.49
CA SER A 27 -9.79 2.23 -10.70
C SER A 27 -11.01 3.00 -11.22
N LYS A 28 -11.76 3.66 -10.33
CA LYS A 28 -12.98 4.39 -10.70
C LYS A 28 -12.71 5.75 -11.32
N THR A 29 -11.61 6.40 -10.94
CA THR A 29 -11.34 7.80 -11.28
C THR A 29 -10.07 7.97 -12.10
N ALA A 30 -9.26 6.91 -12.24
CA ALA A 30 -7.90 6.93 -12.77
C ALA A 30 -6.96 7.92 -12.05
N LYS A 31 -7.33 8.39 -10.85
CA LYS A 31 -6.46 9.24 -10.03
C LYS A 31 -5.39 8.39 -9.36
N THR A 32 -4.19 8.96 -9.30
CA THR A 32 -3.05 8.37 -8.60
C THR A 32 -2.78 9.13 -7.32
N TYR A 33 -2.54 8.39 -6.23
CA TYR A 33 -2.28 8.91 -4.89
C TYR A 33 -0.93 8.41 -4.40
N LYS A 34 -0.26 9.19 -3.54
CA LYS A 34 0.95 8.71 -2.87
C LYS A 34 0.59 7.69 -1.80
N GLY A 35 1.42 6.67 -1.67
CA GLY A 35 1.22 5.53 -0.81
C GLY A 35 2.44 5.22 0.04
N LYS A 36 2.20 4.80 1.28
CA LYS A 36 3.19 4.13 2.12
C LYS A 36 2.54 2.93 2.79
N ALA A 37 3.34 1.91 3.12
CA ALA A 37 2.83 0.70 3.74
C ALA A 37 3.65 0.29 4.95
N GLY A 38 3.01 -0.41 5.88
CA GLY A 38 3.68 -1.11 6.98
C GLY A 38 3.22 -2.56 7.01
N LEU A 39 4.14 -3.50 7.07
CA LEU A 39 3.85 -4.92 7.25
C LEU A 39 3.94 -5.25 8.74
N SER A 40 2.94 -5.94 9.28
CA SER A 40 3.00 -6.41 10.66
C SER A 40 4.15 -7.40 10.86
N PRO A 41 4.73 -7.50 12.08
CA PRO A 41 5.86 -8.40 12.34
C PRO A 41 5.60 -9.87 11.99
N ASP A 42 4.35 -10.32 12.06
CA ASP A 42 3.91 -11.67 11.69
C ASP A 42 3.64 -11.86 10.18
N GLY A 43 3.80 -10.80 9.37
CA GLY A 43 3.56 -10.81 7.93
C GLY A 43 2.09 -10.91 7.51
N LYS A 44 1.15 -10.91 8.46
CA LYS A 44 -0.27 -11.20 8.20
C LYS A 44 -1.10 -9.98 7.80
N ARG A 45 -0.64 -8.77 8.12
CA ARG A 45 -1.38 -7.53 7.86
C ARG A 45 -0.50 -6.49 7.19
N LEU A 46 -0.95 -5.96 6.07
CA LEU A 46 -0.36 -4.80 5.42
C LEU A 46 -1.23 -3.58 5.69
N PHE A 47 -0.70 -2.61 6.42
CA PHE A 47 -1.31 -1.31 6.66
C PHE A 47 -0.96 -0.39 5.48
N MET A 48 -1.87 -0.24 4.54
CA MET A 48 -1.68 0.62 3.36
C MET A 48 -2.25 2.01 3.63
N HIS A 49 -1.45 3.06 3.46
CA HIS A 49 -1.86 4.43 3.70
C HIS A 49 -1.69 5.28 2.45
N GLY A 50 -2.82 5.74 1.89
CA GLY A 50 -2.87 6.60 0.70
C GLY A 50 -3.18 8.06 1.05
N TYR A 51 -2.54 9.01 0.38
CA TYR A 51 -2.70 10.45 0.64
C TYR A 51 -2.49 11.32 -0.61
N VAL A 52 -3.02 12.56 -0.55
CA VAL A 52 -2.80 13.63 -1.53
C VAL A 52 -1.96 14.72 -0.88
N GLY A 53 -0.82 15.07 -1.47
CA GLY A 53 0.08 16.09 -0.91
C GLY A 53 0.79 15.58 0.34
N ILE A 54 0.29 15.92 1.54
CA ILE A 54 0.92 15.54 2.81
C ILE A 54 0.32 14.25 3.38
N SER A 55 1.16 13.41 3.99
CA SER A 55 0.70 12.13 4.54
C SER A 55 -0.23 12.26 5.74
N ALA A 56 -0.28 13.40 6.42
CA ALA A 56 -1.15 13.58 7.58
C ALA A 56 -2.65 13.58 7.24
N LEU A 57 -3.02 13.87 5.98
CA LEU A 57 -4.42 13.97 5.53
C LEU A 57 -4.89 12.71 4.78
N GLY A 58 -4.11 11.62 4.85
CA GLY A 58 -4.40 10.37 4.16
C GLY A 58 -5.40 9.47 4.88
N ARG A 59 -5.64 8.31 4.27
CA ARG A 59 -6.46 7.23 4.83
C ARG A 59 -5.69 5.92 4.84
N THR A 60 -5.91 5.13 5.88
CA THR A 60 -5.31 3.80 6.02
C THR A 60 -6.37 2.72 5.79
N VAL A 61 -6.00 1.70 5.02
CA VAL A 61 -6.73 0.42 4.91
C VAL A 61 -5.82 -0.71 5.37
N VAL A 62 -6.41 -1.78 5.88
CA VAL A 62 -5.68 -2.97 6.32
C VAL A 62 -5.98 -4.10 5.35
N TRP A 63 -4.95 -4.62 4.70
CA TRP A 63 -5.04 -5.83 3.88
C TRP A 63 -4.57 -7.02 4.72
N THR A 64 -5.45 -7.99 4.86
CA THR A 64 -5.14 -9.25 5.55
C THR A 64 -4.66 -10.26 4.52
N ARG A 65 -3.49 -10.86 4.78
CA ARG A 65 -2.97 -11.96 3.95
C ARG A 65 -3.95 -13.12 4.04
N THR A 66 -4.33 -13.67 2.88
CA THR A 66 -5.11 -14.90 2.77
C THR A 66 -4.17 -16.06 2.46
N ASP A 67 -4.48 -17.25 2.96
CA ASP A 67 -3.66 -18.46 2.80
C ASP A 67 -3.85 -19.15 1.43
N SER A 68 -4.74 -18.62 0.59
CA SER A 68 -5.04 -19.18 -0.73
C SER A 68 -4.82 -18.15 -1.84
N ALA A 69 -3.99 -18.49 -2.83
CA ALA A 69 -4.18 -17.92 -4.16
C ALA A 69 -5.52 -18.50 -4.65
N SER A 70 -6.59 -17.70 -4.61
CA SER A 70 -7.88 -18.14 -5.12
C SER A 70 -7.71 -18.61 -6.57
N SER A 71 -7.87 -19.92 -6.77
CA SER A 71 -7.92 -20.60 -8.06
C SER A 71 -9.08 -20.10 -8.92
#